data_AF-A0A847S9Y9-F1
#
_entry.id   AF-A0A847S9Y9-F1
#
_cell.length_a   1.000
_cell.length_b   1.000
_cell.length_c   1.000
_cell.angle_alpha   90.00
_cell.angle_beta   90.00
_cell.angle_gamma   90.00
#
_symmetry.space_group_name_H-M   'P 1'
#
loop_
_entity.id
_entity.type
_entity.pdbx_description
1 polymer ?
#
loop_
_entity_poly.entity_id
_entity_poly.type
_entity_poly.pdbx_seq_one_letter_code
_entity_poly.pdbx_strand_id
1 'polypeptide(L)'
;MTPSAQPFISFCALFGDAEGERMVWPYIYGTCGVLDLLEEQVSRGGYSEQIDLILICLFVEGSEDWFKMPAAPRLGRLRKDKGIRYDVPLRIGHFFPLSPADKRDVLIQHMLDAVNACETRFRNGRVPFQAELLRKDLMRAIHDYRQRPLPAT
;
A
#
# COMPACT_ATOMS: atom_id res chain seq x y z
N MET A 1 -9.51 -29.77 3.31
CA MET A 1 -9.72 -28.36 3.71
C MET A 1 -8.63 -27.56 3.04
N THR A 2 -8.98 -26.70 2.09
CA THR A 2 -8.04 -25.76 1.47
C THR A 2 -7.65 -24.72 2.52
N PRO A 3 -6.36 -24.38 2.67
CA PRO A 3 -5.96 -23.31 3.59
C PRO A 3 -6.70 -22.03 3.17
N SER A 4 -7.39 -21.39 4.12
CA SER A 4 -8.01 -20.09 3.89
C SER A 4 -6.92 -19.13 3.42
N ALA A 5 -7.16 -18.47 2.29
CA ALA A 5 -6.25 -17.44 1.78
C ALA A 5 -5.96 -16.45 2.92
N GLN A 6 -4.67 -16.28 3.22
CA GLN A 6 -4.24 -15.41 4.31
C GLN A 6 -4.23 -13.97 3.80
N PRO A 7 -4.69 -12.99 4.60
CA PRO A 7 -4.69 -11.59 4.21
C PRO A 7 -3.29 -11.11 3.81
N PHE A 8 -3.15 -10.70 2.55
CA PHE A 8 -1.93 -10.11 2.01
C PHE A 8 -2.08 -8.59 1.86
N ILE A 9 -1.01 -7.80 2.10
CA ILE A 9 -0.97 -6.37 1.70
C ILE A 9 -0.27 -6.29 0.35
N SER A 10 -0.91 -5.63 -0.61
CA SER A 10 -0.35 -5.43 -1.96
C SER A 10 -0.39 -3.97 -2.39
N PHE A 11 0.39 -3.63 -3.41
CA PHE A 11 0.37 -2.32 -4.07
C PHE A 11 -0.09 -2.42 -5.52
N CYS A 12 -0.91 -1.46 -5.91
CA CYS A 12 -1.22 -1.13 -7.30
C CYS A 12 -0.88 0.35 -7.52
N ALA A 13 -0.33 0.71 -8.67
CA ALA A 13 -0.20 2.09 -9.09
C ALA A 13 -0.95 2.32 -10.40
N LEU A 14 -1.72 3.40 -10.46
CA LEU A 14 -2.41 3.91 -11.64
C LEU A 14 -1.80 5.26 -11.97
N PHE A 15 -1.28 5.40 -13.18
CA PHE A 15 -0.51 6.58 -13.58
C PHE A 15 -1.34 7.48 -14.49
N GLY A 16 -1.29 8.78 -14.21
CA GLY A 16 -1.83 9.81 -15.07
C GLY A 16 -0.91 10.23 -16.22
N ASP A 17 0.30 9.67 -16.34
CA ASP A 17 1.18 9.71 -17.51
C ASP A 17 2.44 8.83 -17.30
N ALA A 18 3.26 8.69 -18.34
CA ALA A 18 4.47 7.85 -18.34
C ALA A 18 5.63 8.42 -17.49
N GLU A 19 5.65 9.73 -17.20
CA GLU A 19 6.71 10.33 -16.39
C GLU A 19 6.49 9.97 -14.91
N GLY A 20 5.24 10.04 -14.45
CA GLY A 20 4.86 9.57 -13.12
C GLY A 20 5.21 8.10 -12.88
N GLU A 21 5.07 7.25 -13.91
CA GLU A 21 5.48 5.84 -13.84
C GLU A 21 6.97 5.69 -13.52
N ARG A 22 7.84 6.34 -14.30
CA ARG A 22 9.30 6.26 -14.14
C ARG A 22 9.76 6.70 -12.76
N MET A 23 9.14 7.75 -12.22
CA MET A 23 9.53 8.33 -10.92
C MET A 23 9.09 7.50 -9.70
N VAL A 24 8.02 6.73 -9.82
CA VAL A 24 7.42 5.98 -8.70
C VAL A 24 7.80 4.50 -8.72
N TRP A 25 7.93 3.92 -9.92
CA TRP A 25 8.13 2.48 -10.12
C TRP A 25 9.25 1.87 -9.26
N PRO A 26 10.46 2.47 -9.16
CA PRO A 26 11.57 1.85 -8.41
C PRO A 26 11.26 1.65 -6.92
N TYR A 27 10.42 2.51 -6.33
CA TYR A 27 10.07 2.45 -4.92
C TYR A 27 9.00 1.38 -4.63
N ILE A 28 8.17 1.03 -5.62
CA ILE A 28 7.10 0.05 -5.45
C ILE A 28 7.52 -1.33 -5.95
N TYR A 29 7.94 -1.40 -7.22
CA TYR A 29 8.11 -2.65 -7.99
C TYR A 29 9.56 -2.93 -8.38
N GLY A 30 10.51 -2.06 -8.02
CA GLY A 30 11.93 -2.32 -8.25
C GLY A 30 12.47 -3.41 -7.32
N THR A 31 13.69 -3.89 -7.59
CA THR A 31 14.42 -4.85 -6.73
C THR A 31 14.69 -4.32 -5.31
N CYS A 32 14.63 -3.00 -5.14
CA CYS A 32 14.69 -2.33 -3.85
C CYS A 32 13.32 -1.87 -3.33
N GLY A 33 12.24 -2.20 -4.04
CA GLY A 33 10.88 -1.72 -3.80
C GLY A 33 10.19 -2.38 -2.60
N VAL A 34 9.04 -1.82 -2.22
CA VAL A 34 8.27 -2.26 -1.05
C VAL A 34 7.52 -3.58 -1.27
N LEU A 35 7.14 -3.90 -2.51
CA LEU A 35 6.31 -5.08 -2.79
C LEU A 35 7.05 -6.39 -2.44
N ASP A 36 8.33 -6.49 -2.82
CA ASP A 36 9.19 -7.65 -2.51
C ASP A 36 9.23 -7.98 -1.02
N LEU A 37 9.21 -6.94 -0.16
CA LEU A 37 9.29 -7.10 1.29
C LEU A 37 7.95 -7.52 1.91
N LEU A 38 6.84 -7.03 1.36
CA LEU A 38 5.51 -7.40 1.83
C LEU A 38 5.17 -8.85 1.49
N GLU A 39 5.57 -9.32 0.30
CA GLU A 39 5.39 -10.73 -0.08
C GLU A 39 6.14 -11.69 0.84
N GLU A 40 7.34 -11.32 1.31
CA GLU A 40 8.12 -12.19 2.19
C GLU A 40 7.55 -12.27 3.63
N GLN A 41 7.09 -11.13 4.17
CA GLN A 41 6.80 -11.01 5.60
C GLN A 41 5.32 -10.96 5.98
N VAL A 42 4.47 -10.39 5.12
CA VAL A 42 3.05 -10.14 5.45
C VAL A 42 2.14 -11.24 4.88
N SER A 43 2.53 -11.91 3.81
CA SER A 43 1.75 -13.00 3.19
C SER A 43 1.52 -14.24 4.07
N ARG A 44 2.18 -14.32 5.23
CA ARG A 44 2.16 -15.48 6.14
C ARG A 44 1.27 -15.29 7.38
N GLY A 45 0.67 -14.11 7.55
CA GLY A 45 -0.07 -13.79 8.77
C GLY A 45 -1.59 -14.03 8.66
N GLY A 46 -2.15 -14.77 9.61
CA GLY A 46 -3.60 -15.02 9.72
C GLY A 46 -4.37 -13.84 10.32
N TYR A 47 -4.33 -12.66 9.69
CA TYR A 47 -4.86 -11.42 10.30
C TYR A 47 -6.40 -11.33 10.34
N SER A 48 -7.11 -12.04 9.48
CA SER A 48 -8.58 -12.16 9.47
C SER A 48 -9.01 -13.28 8.52
N GLU A 49 -10.13 -13.93 8.82
CA GLU A 49 -10.79 -14.88 7.88
C GLU A 49 -11.76 -14.16 6.91
N GLN A 50 -12.02 -12.87 7.15
CA GLN A 50 -12.97 -12.05 6.40
C GLN A 50 -12.28 -11.10 5.43
N ILE A 51 -10.94 -11.10 5.43
CA ILE A 51 -10.12 -10.22 4.62
C ILE A 51 -9.02 -11.08 4.02
N ASP A 52 -8.97 -11.10 2.69
CA ASP A 52 -7.95 -11.84 1.96
C ASP A 52 -6.88 -10.88 1.39
N LEU A 53 -7.20 -9.59 1.26
CA LEU A 53 -6.32 -8.59 0.64
C LEU A 53 -6.57 -7.19 1.17
N ILE A 54 -5.49 -6.46 1.47
CA ILE A 54 -5.49 -5.00 1.59
C ILE A 54 -4.66 -4.47 0.42
N LEU A 55 -5.34 -3.94 -0.60
CA LEU A 55 -4.72 -3.34 -1.77
C LEU A 55 -4.54 -1.83 -1.56
N ILE A 56 -3.30 -1.36 -1.49
CA ILE A 56 -2.97 0.07 -1.52
C ILE A 56 -2.86 0.48 -2.98
N CYS A 57 -3.79 1.30 -3.46
CA CYS A 57 -3.87 1.74 -4.84
C CYS A 57 -3.45 3.21 -4.94
N LEU A 58 -2.24 3.44 -5.45
CA LEU A 58 -1.68 4.77 -5.63
C LEU A 58 -2.18 5.35 -6.96
N PHE A 59 -2.81 6.52 -6.90
CA PHE A 59 -3.23 7.29 -8.05
C PHE A 59 -2.22 8.42 -8.24
N VAL A 60 -1.30 8.22 -9.18
CA VAL A 60 -0.20 9.12 -9.45
C VAL A 60 -0.67 10.20 -10.41
N GLU A 61 -0.61 11.46 -9.97
CA GLU A 61 -0.96 12.62 -10.77
C GLU A 61 -0.17 12.66 -12.08
N GLY A 62 -0.84 13.08 -13.14
CA GLY A 62 -0.25 13.27 -14.45
C GLY A 62 -1.13 14.15 -15.33
N SER A 63 -0.74 14.26 -16.60
CA SER A 63 -1.35 15.18 -17.57
C SER A 63 -2.52 14.60 -18.36
N GLU A 64 -2.83 13.32 -18.21
CA GLU A 64 -3.89 12.65 -18.98
C GLU A 64 -5.31 13.06 -18.50
N ASP A 65 -6.09 13.69 -19.39
CA ASP A 65 -7.43 14.22 -19.10
C ASP A 65 -8.46 13.18 -18.62
N TRP A 66 -8.29 11.91 -19.03
CA TRP A 66 -9.19 10.82 -18.62
C TRP A 66 -8.89 10.31 -17.20
N PHE A 67 -7.74 10.66 -16.64
CA PHE A 67 -7.30 10.19 -15.34
C PHE A 67 -7.97 10.98 -14.21
N LYS A 68 -8.64 10.27 -13.30
CA LYS A 68 -9.34 10.89 -12.16
C LYS A 68 -8.69 10.50 -10.85
N MET A 69 -8.02 11.47 -10.24
CA MET A 69 -7.49 11.31 -8.89
C MET A 69 -8.58 11.34 -7.82
N PRO A 70 -8.47 10.51 -6.77
CA PRO A 70 -9.25 10.71 -5.56
C PRO A 70 -8.84 12.03 -4.88
N ALA A 71 -9.80 12.72 -4.27
CA ALA A 71 -9.50 13.99 -3.59
C ALA A 71 -8.61 13.82 -2.35
N ALA A 72 -8.80 12.70 -1.63
CA ALA A 72 -8.09 12.34 -0.41
C ALA A 72 -7.99 10.80 -0.30
N PRO A 73 -7.09 10.28 0.55
CA PRO A 73 -7.02 8.87 0.83
C PRO A 73 -8.36 8.31 1.31
N ARG A 74 -8.79 7.15 0.79
CA ARG A 74 -10.09 6.56 1.15
C ARG A 74 -10.10 5.04 1.10
N LEU A 75 -10.89 4.45 1.99
CA LEU A 75 -11.08 3.00 2.06
C LEU A 75 -12.33 2.56 1.29
N GLY A 76 -12.17 1.67 0.32
CA GLY A 76 -13.21 1.05 -0.49
C GLY A 76 -13.22 -0.47 -0.39
N ARG A 77 -14.24 -1.10 -0.99
CA ARG A 77 -14.30 -2.56 -1.17
C ARG A 77 -13.94 -2.93 -2.60
N LEU A 78 -13.24 -4.06 -2.77
CA LEU A 78 -13.17 -4.72 -4.07
C LEU A 78 -14.53 -5.38 -4.33
N ARG A 79 -15.08 -5.18 -5.54
CA ARG A 79 -16.50 -5.47 -5.83
C ARG A 79 -16.89 -6.95 -5.71
N LYS A 80 -15.94 -7.88 -5.78
CA LYS A 80 -16.20 -9.32 -5.86
C LYS A 80 -15.46 -10.18 -4.83
N ASP A 81 -14.54 -9.59 -4.08
CA ASP A 81 -13.61 -10.34 -3.23
C ASP A 81 -13.66 -9.84 -1.78
N LYS A 82 -13.15 -10.64 -0.83
CA LYS A 82 -12.85 -10.20 0.56
C LYS A 82 -11.68 -9.22 0.62
N GLY A 83 -11.49 -8.45 -0.45
CA GLY A 83 -10.42 -7.50 -0.59
C GLY A 83 -10.89 -6.08 -0.28
N ILE A 84 -10.01 -5.33 0.36
CA ILE A 84 -10.19 -3.93 0.68
C ILE A 84 -9.23 -3.15 -0.20
N ARG A 85 -9.67 -1.99 -0.67
CA ARG A 85 -8.82 -1.09 -1.44
C ARG A 85 -8.64 0.21 -0.69
N TYR A 86 -7.41 0.66 -0.51
CA TYR A 86 -7.08 1.97 0.02
C TYR A 86 -6.56 2.84 -1.13
N ASP A 87 -7.41 3.74 -1.62
CA ASP A 87 -7.09 4.66 -2.73
C ASP A 87 -6.27 5.81 -2.16
N VAL A 88 -5.09 6.10 -2.72
CA VAL A 88 -4.19 7.15 -2.26
C VAL A 88 -3.83 8.08 -3.41
N PRO A 89 -4.12 9.38 -3.34
CA PRO A 89 -3.61 10.34 -4.33
C PRO A 89 -2.14 10.69 -4.07
N LEU A 90 -1.28 10.48 -5.06
CA LEU A 90 0.10 10.98 -5.08
C LEU A 90 0.20 12.17 -6.04
N ARG A 91 0.32 13.37 -5.47
CA ARG A 91 0.41 14.61 -6.23
C ARG A 91 1.85 14.96 -6.60
N ILE A 92 2.03 15.47 -7.80
CA ILE A 92 3.31 15.93 -8.35
C ILE A 92 3.98 16.89 -7.37
N GLY A 93 3.26 17.93 -6.94
CA GLY A 93 3.83 18.97 -6.08
C GLY A 93 4.20 18.52 -4.66
N HIS A 94 3.80 17.30 -4.25
CA HIS A 94 4.02 16.81 -2.87
C HIS A 94 4.98 15.63 -2.82
N PHE A 95 4.93 14.71 -3.78
CA PHE A 95 5.72 13.48 -3.76
C PHE A 95 7.01 13.59 -4.59
N PHE A 96 6.96 14.23 -5.76
CA PHE A 96 8.09 14.22 -6.70
C PHE A 96 9.29 15.07 -6.29
N PRO A 97 9.13 16.25 -5.66
CA PRO A 97 10.24 17.05 -5.16
C PRO A 97 10.99 16.43 -3.98
N LEU A 98 10.43 15.40 -3.35
CA LEU A 98 11.01 14.77 -2.16
C LEU A 98 12.31 14.03 -2.47
N SER A 99 13.18 13.94 -1.46
CA SER A 99 14.36 13.09 -1.53
C SER A 99 13.95 11.61 -1.66
N PRO A 100 14.83 10.73 -2.18
CA PRO A 100 14.53 9.30 -2.23
C PRO A 100 14.17 8.69 -0.86
N ALA A 101 14.77 9.17 0.23
CA ALA A 101 14.45 8.71 1.58
C ALA A 101 13.04 9.15 2.01
N ASP A 102 12.66 10.40 1.71
CA ASP A 102 11.34 10.93 2.05
C ASP A 102 10.24 10.29 1.20
N LYS A 103 10.50 10.01 -0.09
CA LYS A 103 9.57 9.25 -0.95
C LYS A 103 9.25 7.88 -0.36
N ARG A 104 10.29 7.19 0.12
CA ARG A 104 10.14 5.92 0.82
C ARG A 104 9.28 6.05 2.09
N ASP A 105 9.53 7.08 2.90
CA ASP A 105 8.76 7.30 4.13
C ASP A 105 7.30 7.68 3.86
N VAL A 106 6.99 8.38 2.76
CA VAL A 106 5.60 8.62 2.32
C VAL A 106 4.88 7.32 2.00
N LEU A 107 5.52 6.41 1.24
CA LEU A 107 4.92 5.11 0.94
C LEU A 107 4.68 4.29 2.23
N ILE A 108 5.63 4.32 3.16
CA ILE A 108 5.49 3.71 4.48
C ILE A 108 4.28 4.27 5.24
N GLN A 109 4.14 5.59 5.26
CA GLN A 109 3.01 6.23 5.93
C GLN A 109 1.68 5.77 5.36
N HIS A 110 1.57 5.64 4.03
CA HIS A 110 0.35 5.13 3.40
C HIS A 110 0.03 3.67 3.76
N MET A 111 1.05 2.82 3.99
CA MET A 111 0.82 1.48 4.52
C MET A 111 0.22 1.51 5.92
N LEU A 112 0.80 2.32 6.81
CA LEU A 112 0.31 2.47 8.20
C LEU A 112 -1.11 3.05 8.24
N ASP A 113 -1.39 4.04 7.40
CA ASP A 113 -2.71 4.66 7.28
C ASP A 113 -3.75 3.68 6.75
N ALA A 114 -3.38 2.81 5.79
CA ALA A 114 -4.26 1.76 5.30
C ALA A 114 -4.66 0.78 6.41
N VAL A 115 -3.69 0.36 7.24
CA VAL A 115 -3.94 -0.52 8.39
C VAL A 115 -4.83 0.16 9.43
N ASN A 116 -4.55 1.43 9.75
CA ASN A 116 -5.38 2.25 10.65
C ASN A 116 -6.83 2.36 10.17
N ALA A 117 -7.02 2.63 8.88
CA ALA A 117 -8.34 2.75 8.27
C ALA A 117 -9.10 1.42 8.31
N CYS A 118 -8.40 0.32 8.04
CA CYS A 118 -8.96 -1.03 8.17
C CYS A 118 -9.39 -1.32 9.61
N GLU A 119 -8.52 -1.07 10.59
CA GLU A 119 -8.84 -1.29 11.99
C GLU A 119 -10.10 -0.53 12.42
N THR A 120 -10.18 0.76 12.07
CA THR A 120 -11.33 1.60 12.41
C THR A 120 -12.61 1.04 11.79
N ARG A 121 -12.56 0.64 10.51
CA ARG A 121 -13.71 0.04 9.82
C ARG A 121 -14.14 -1.28 10.47
N PHE A 122 -13.21 -2.16 10.80
CA PHE A 122 -13.53 -3.49 11.34
C PHE A 122 -13.97 -3.47 12.79
N ARG A 123 -13.40 -2.57 13.60
CA ARG A 123 -13.89 -2.30 14.95
C ARG A 123 -15.36 -1.87 14.91
N ASN A 124 -15.71 -0.96 14.00
CA ASN A 124 -17.09 -0.50 13.83
C ASN A 124 -18.01 -1.59 13.28
N GLY A 125 -17.49 -2.45 12.39
CA GLY A 125 -18.23 -3.57 11.80
C GLY A 125 -18.29 -4.83 12.67
N ARG A 126 -17.66 -4.84 13.86
CA ARG A 126 -17.50 -6.02 14.72
C ARG A 126 -16.92 -7.24 14.00
N VAL A 127 -16.04 -7.00 13.04
CA VAL A 127 -15.35 -8.06 12.31
C VAL A 127 -14.02 -8.35 13.02
N PRO A 128 -13.71 -9.62 13.34
CA PRO A 128 -12.41 -9.98 13.88
C PRO A 128 -11.27 -9.61 12.92
N PHE A 129 -10.37 -8.74 13.38
CA PHE A 129 -9.20 -8.30 12.64
C PHE A 129 -8.03 -8.10 13.60
N GLN A 130 -6.92 -8.81 13.37
CA GLN A 130 -5.70 -8.76 14.18
C GLN A 130 -4.81 -7.59 13.75
N ALA A 131 -5.32 -6.36 13.88
CA ALA A 131 -4.61 -5.14 13.45
C ALA A 131 -3.21 -5.02 14.08
N GLU A 132 -3.09 -5.33 15.37
CA GLU A 132 -1.80 -5.24 16.08
C GLU A 132 -0.76 -6.25 15.58
N LEU A 133 -1.18 -7.47 15.25
CA LEU A 133 -0.30 -8.46 14.65
C LEU A 133 0.17 -7.99 13.27
N LEU A 134 -0.75 -7.46 12.45
CA LEU A 134 -0.42 -6.92 11.14
C LEU A 134 0.54 -5.72 11.24
N ARG A 135 0.32 -4.80 12.19
CA ARG A 135 1.24 -3.68 12.45
C ARG A 135 2.63 -4.19 12.81
N LYS A 136 2.74 -5.19 13.67
CA LYS A 136 4.02 -5.74 14.08
C LYS A 136 4.81 -6.31 12.90
N ASP A 137 4.16 -7.09 12.04
CA ASP A 137 4.80 -7.67 10.86
C ASP A 137 5.14 -6.59 9.83
N LEU A 138 4.25 -5.61 9.63
CA LEU A 138 4.51 -4.46 8.77
C LEU A 138 5.71 -3.63 9.28
N MET A 139 5.85 -3.43 10.59
CA MET A 139 6.99 -2.70 11.16
C MET A 139 8.33 -3.43 10.95
N ARG A 140 8.33 -4.76 10.88
CA ARG A 140 9.52 -5.55 10.48
C ARG A 140 9.86 -5.31 9.01
N ALA A 141 8.86 -5.40 8.12
CA ALA A 141 9.06 -5.13 6.70
C ALA A 141 9.55 -3.70 6.46
N ILE A 142 9.01 -2.71 7.19
CA ILE A 142 9.46 -1.31 7.15
C ILE A 142 10.91 -1.17 7.61
N HIS A 143 11.30 -1.86 8.69
CA HIS A 143 12.68 -1.83 9.18
C HIS A 143 13.65 -2.28 8.07
N ASP A 144 13.36 -3.40 7.41
CA ASP A 144 14.19 -3.94 6.34
C ASP A 144 14.17 -3.05 5.09
N TYR A 145 13.01 -2.47 4.75
CA TYR A 145 12.88 -1.52 3.65
C TYR A 145 13.77 -0.30 3.82
N ARG A 146 13.93 0.17 5.07
CA ARG A 146 14.79 1.30 5.40
C ARG A 146 16.28 1.00 5.26
N GLN A 147 16.68 -0.27 5.41
CA GLN A 147 18.07 -0.70 5.22
C GLN A 147 18.45 -0.90 3.75
N ARG A 148 17.46 -1.03 2.84
CA ARG A 148 17.74 -1.19 1.41
C ARG A 148 18.36 0.08 0.82
N PRO A 149 19.27 -0.08 -0.18
CA PRO A 149 19.81 1.05 -0.92
C PRO A 149 18.68 1.82 -1.60
N LEU A 150 18.81 3.15 -1.61
CA LEU A 150 17.84 4.01 -2.28
C LEU A 150 18.03 3.92 -3.81
N PRO A 151 16.95 4.06 -4.60
CA PRO A 151 17.06 4.19 -6.05
C PRO A 151 17.98 5.35 -6.41
N ALA A 152 18.77 5.20 -7.47
CA ALA A 152 19.51 6.31 -8.05
C ALA A 152 18.52 7.36 -8.58
N THR A 153 18.78 8.63 -8.29
CA THR A 153 18.04 9.80 -8.82
C THR A 153 18.26 9.96 -10.31
#